data_AF-A0A7C3NF95-F1
#
_entry.id   AF-A0A7C3NF95-F1
#
_cell.length_a   1.000
_cell.length_b   1.000
_cell.length_c   1.000
_cell.angle_alpha   90.00
_cell.angle_beta   90.00
_cell.angle_gamma   90.00
#
_symmetry.space_group_name_H-M   'P 1'
#
loop_
_entity.id
_entity.type
_entity.pdbx_description
1 polymer ?
#
loop_
_entity_poly.entity_id
_entity_poly.type
_entity_poly.pdbx_seq_one_letter_code
_entity_poly.pdbx_strand_id
1 'polypeptide(L)'
;MSKSQNIKMSDINTHDLLCDFGKHKGVPYTQIPVSYLLWMVNAGHSRKHIAEAELKRRGTVFPELDISGHAIDRASLHCLEIWQATRRDNEEGLHAWLVRLATEALKIGQRDDKGSYLHKGLRFVFEQDGIWPVLKTVMKAKKKTPEASNLNIKPMADDVSGSPP
;
A
#
# COMPACT_ATOMS: atom_id res chain seq x y z
N MET A 1 -20.59 -2.06 -40.77
CA MET A 1 -20.83 -1.27 -39.54
C MET A 1 -21.32 -2.22 -38.44
N SER A 2 -20.42 -2.69 -37.58
CA SER A 2 -20.76 -3.62 -36.50
C SER A 2 -21.16 -2.81 -35.27
N LYS A 3 -22.41 -2.97 -34.81
CA LYS A 3 -22.93 -2.30 -33.61
C LYS A 3 -22.19 -2.83 -32.39
N SER A 4 -21.21 -2.07 -31.91
CA SER A 4 -20.63 -2.27 -30.58
C SER A 4 -21.75 -2.09 -29.56
N GLN A 5 -22.20 -3.19 -28.97
CA GLN A 5 -23.19 -3.16 -27.89
C GLN A 5 -22.53 -2.56 -26.66
N ASN A 6 -22.88 -1.31 -26.40
CA ASN A 6 -22.60 -0.63 -25.14
C ASN A 6 -23.62 -1.13 -24.11
N ILE A 7 -23.40 -2.35 -23.58
CA ILE A 7 -24.19 -2.88 -22.47
C ILE A 7 -23.96 -1.93 -21.29
N LYS A 8 -25.01 -1.24 -20.84
CA LYS A 8 -24.93 -0.46 -19.60
C LYS A 8 -24.52 -1.42 -18.49
N MET A 9 -23.36 -1.19 -17.86
CA MET A 9 -22.82 -1.98 -16.75
C MET A 9 -23.79 -2.11 -15.54
N SER A 10 -24.93 -1.42 -15.56
CA SER A 10 -25.95 -1.41 -14.51
C SER A 10 -26.85 -2.65 -14.46
N ASP A 11 -26.84 -3.54 -15.46
CA ASP A 11 -27.93 -4.51 -15.63
C ASP A 11 -27.50 -5.99 -15.49
N ILE A 12 -26.28 -6.26 -15.01
CA ILE A 12 -25.84 -7.65 -14.77
C ILE A 12 -26.57 -8.19 -13.55
N ASN A 13 -27.48 -9.16 -13.77
CA ASN A 13 -28.06 -9.94 -12.69
C ASN A 13 -27.06 -11.00 -12.22
N THR A 14 -26.60 -10.89 -10.98
CA THR A 14 -25.55 -11.74 -10.41
C THR A 14 -26.09 -12.98 -9.68
N HIS A 15 -27.41 -13.12 -9.50
CA HIS A 15 -28.00 -14.20 -8.70
C HIS A 15 -27.74 -15.60 -9.28
N ASP A 16 -27.76 -15.74 -10.59
CA ASP A 16 -27.61 -17.03 -11.28
C ASP A 16 -26.19 -17.23 -11.85
N LEU A 17 -25.28 -16.29 -11.59
CA LEU A 17 -23.91 -16.37 -12.08
C LEU A 17 -23.04 -17.13 -11.07
N LEU A 18 -22.41 -18.20 -11.55
CA LEU A 18 -21.40 -18.93 -10.80
C LEU A 18 -20.00 -18.42 -11.16
N CYS A 19 -19.13 -18.34 -10.16
CA CYS A 19 -17.72 -18.10 -10.41
C CYS A 19 -17.09 -19.33 -11.07
N ASP A 20 -16.37 -19.12 -12.16
CA ASP A 20 -15.80 -20.18 -12.99
C ASP A 20 -14.31 -20.44 -12.70
N PHE A 21 -13.71 -19.72 -11.74
CA PHE A 21 -12.26 -19.72 -11.51
C PHE A 21 -11.85 -19.60 -10.03
N GLY A 22 -10.56 -19.83 -9.78
CA GLY A 22 -9.93 -19.56 -8.48
C GLY A 22 -10.52 -20.38 -7.33
N LYS A 23 -10.33 -19.88 -6.10
CA LYS A 23 -10.73 -20.56 -4.87
C LYS A 23 -12.26 -20.65 -4.66
N HIS A 24 -13.02 -19.86 -5.41
CA HIS A 24 -14.48 -19.79 -5.33
C HIS A 24 -15.17 -20.39 -6.57
N LYS A 25 -14.47 -21.23 -7.34
CA LYS A 25 -15.05 -21.90 -8.51
C LYS A 25 -16.29 -22.72 -8.10
N GLY A 26 -17.38 -22.56 -8.85
CA GLY A 26 -18.68 -23.17 -8.60
C GLY A 26 -19.55 -22.43 -7.57
N VAL A 27 -19.03 -21.40 -6.91
CA VAL A 27 -19.79 -20.61 -5.92
C VAL A 27 -20.55 -19.48 -6.62
N PRO A 28 -21.82 -19.23 -6.29
CA PRO A 28 -22.56 -18.07 -6.80
C PRO A 28 -21.86 -16.75 -6.44
N TYR A 29 -21.84 -15.78 -7.37
CA TYR A 29 -21.25 -14.46 -7.13
C TYR A 29 -21.86 -13.76 -5.91
N THR A 30 -23.15 -14.01 -5.64
CA THR A 30 -23.87 -13.50 -4.46
C THR A 30 -23.33 -14.00 -3.12
N GLN A 31 -22.56 -15.09 -3.10
CA GLN A 31 -21.96 -15.68 -1.90
C GLN A 31 -20.44 -15.43 -1.80
N ILE A 32 -19.82 -14.88 -2.84
CA ILE A 32 -18.38 -14.61 -2.82
C ILE A 32 -18.09 -13.51 -1.78
N PRO A 33 -17.03 -13.64 -0.96
CA PRO A 33 -16.64 -12.61 -0.01
C PRO A 33 -16.34 -11.26 -0.67
N VAL A 34 -16.74 -10.17 -0.01
CA VAL A 34 -16.51 -8.79 -0.50
C VAL A 34 -15.04 -8.53 -0.83
N SER A 35 -14.12 -9.01 0.01
CA SER A 35 -12.68 -8.85 -0.21
C SER A 35 -12.19 -9.52 -1.51
N TYR A 36 -12.77 -10.66 -1.89
CA TYR A 36 -12.40 -11.34 -3.13
C TYR A 36 -12.95 -10.59 -4.35
N LEU A 37 -14.18 -10.07 -4.26
CA LEU A 37 -14.76 -9.23 -5.31
C LEU A 37 -13.95 -7.94 -5.49
N LEU A 38 -13.58 -7.28 -4.39
CA LEU A 38 -12.71 -6.09 -4.41
C LEU A 38 -11.36 -6.40 -5.06
N TRP A 39 -10.75 -7.55 -4.75
CA TRP A 39 -9.52 -7.99 -5.43
C TRP A 39 -9.73 -8.16 -6.93
N MET A 40 -10.83 -8.78 -7.38
CA MET A 40 -11.11 -8.96 -8.81
C MET A 40 -11.19 -7.63 -9.55
N VAL A 41 -11.83 -6.64 -8.92
CA VAL A 41 -11.94 -5.29 -9.46
C VAL A 41 -10.58 -4.62 -9.48
N ASN A 42 -9.86 -4.64 -8.36
CA ASN A 42 -8.57 -3.98 -8.23
C ASN A 42 -7.53 -4.52 -9.20
N ALA A 43 -7.45 -5.84 -9.35
CA ALA A 43 -6.50 -6.53 -10.22
C ALA A 43 -6.88 -6.46 -11.71
N GLY A 44 -8.02 -5.83 -12.06
CA GLY A 44 -8.48 -5.77 -13.45
C GLY A 44 -8.83 -7.14 -14.04
N HIS A 45 -9.33 -8.07 -13.23
CA HIS A 45 -9.61 -9.44 -13.66
C HIS A 45 -10.59 -9.51 -14.85
N SER A 46 -10.53 -10.57 -15.66
CA SER A 46 -11.41 -10.75 -16.83
C SER A 46 -12.92 -10.71 -16.49
N ARG A 47 -13.26 -11.08 -15.25
CA ARG A 47 -14.63 -11.05 -14.68
C ARG A 47 -14.91 -9.82 -13.80
N LYS A 48 -14.07 -8.78 -13.84
CA LYS A 48 -14.22 -7.59 -12.97
C LYS A 48 -15.60 -6.94 -13.06
N HIS A 49 -16.20 -6.90 -14.25
CA HIS A 49 -17.52 -6.31 -14.48
C HIS A 49 -18.64 -7.01 -13.69
N ILE A 50 -18.54 -8.34 -13.49
CA ILE A 50 -19.50 -9.10 -12.66
C ILE A 50 -19.28 -8.75 -11.18
N ALA A 51 -18.02 -8.64 -10.75
CA ALA A 51 -17.69 -8.25 -9.39
C ALA A 51 -18.13 -6.81 -9.07
N GLU A 52 -17.96 -5.86 -9.99
CA GLU A 52 -18.45 -4.49 -9.87
C GLU A 52 -19.98 -4.45 -9.72
N ALA A 53 -20.69 -5.24 -10.54
CA ALA A 53 -22.16 -5.34 -10.44
C ALA A 53 -22.59 -5.90 -9.08
N GLU A 54 -21.93 -6.95 -8.59
CA GLU A 54 -22.26 -7.54 -7.28
C GLU A 54 -21.92 -6.61 -6.11
N LEU A 55 -20.76 -5.94 -6.15
CA LEU A 55 -20.38 -4.96 -5.14
C LEU A 55 -21.37 -3.78 -5.09
N LYS A 56 -21.80 -3.31 -6.26
CA LYS A 56 -22.82 -2.27 -6.38
C LYS A 56 -24.16 -2.74 -5.81
N ARG A 57 -24.59 -3.98 -6.12
CA ARG A 57 -25.81 -4.58 -5.56
C ARG A 57 -25.78 -4.65 -4.04
N ARG A 58 -24.62 -4.93 -3.45
CA ARG A 58 -24.40 -4.95 -2.00
C ARG A 58 -24.26 -3.57 -1.35
N GLY A 59 -24.22 -2.48 -2.14
CA GLY A 59 -23.95 -1.14 -1.63
C GLY A 59 -22.55 -0.96 -1.07
N THR A 60 -21.56 -1.74 -1.57
CA THR A 60 -20.17 -1.63 -1.11
C THR A 60 -19.50 -0.39 -1.69
N VAL A 61 -18.70 0.29 -0.87
CA VAL A 61 -17.87 1.42 -1.29
C VAL A 61 -16.48 0.93 -1.67
N PHE A 62 -15.94 1.42 -2.80
CA PHE A 62 -14.57 1.10 -3.19
C PHE A 62 -13.57 1.83 -2.28
N PRO A 63 -12.53 1.13 -1.78
CA PRO A 63 -11.54 1.76 -0.94
C PRO A 63 -10.59 2.65 -1.76
N GLU A 64 -10.10 3.73 -1.15
CA GLU A 64 -8.99 4.52 -1.71
C GLU A 64 -7.63 3.82 -1.52
N LEU A 65 -7.55 2.96 -0.52
CA LEU A 65 -6.38 2.18 -0.12
C LEU A 65 -6.85 0.90 0.55
N ASP A 66 -6.28 -0.23 0.15
CA ASP A 66 -6.48 -1.50 0.84
C ASP A 66 -5.27 -1.85 1.73
N ILE A 67 -5.49 -2.60 2.80
CA ILE A 67 -4.45 -3.05 3.72
C ILE A 67 -4.48 -4.57 3.78
N SER A 68 -3.39 -5.20 3.36
CA SER A 68 -3.27 -6.65 3.48
C SER A 68 -3.21 -7.09 4.94
N GLY A 69 -3.73 -8.30 5.22
CA GLY A 69 -3.59 -8.92 6.54
C GLY A 69 -2.13 -9.00 7.00
N HIS A 70 -1.20 -9.29 6.09
CA HIS A 70 0.23 -9.29 6.40
C HIS A 70 0.73 -7.93 6.89
N ALA A 71 0.28 -6.81 6.29
CA ALA A 71 0.65 -5.48 6.77
C ALA A 71 0.11 -5.20 8.18
N ILE A 72 -1.11 -5.64 8.48
CA ILE A 72 -1.71 -5.52 9.82
C ILE A 72 -0.89 -6.31 10.85
N ASP A 73 -0.55 -7.57 10.54
CA ASP A 73 0.26 -8.42 11.41
C ASP A 73 1.65 -7.83 11.67
N ARG A 74 2.28 -7.29 10.61
CA ARG A 74 3.58 -6.61 10.76
C ARG A 74 3.47 -5.36 11.62
N ALA A 75 2.40 -4.60 11.49
CA ALA A 75 2.17 -3.41 12.30
C ALA A 75 1.92 -3.75 13.77
N SER A 76 1.08 -4.77 14.04
CA SER A 76 0.73 -5.17 15.41
C SER A 76 1.94 -5.69 16.17
N LEU A 77 2.84 -6.41 15.50
CA LEU A 77 4.06 -6.95 16.10
C LEU A 77 5.19 -5.93 16.25
N HIS A 78 5.37 -5.03 15.29
CA HIS A 78 6.60 -4.23 15.20
C HIS A 78 6.39 -2.73 15.32
N CYS A 79 5.16 -2.24 15.17
CA CYS A 79 4.86 -0.81 15.14
C CYS A 79 3.95 -0.36 16.30
N LEU A 80 3.65 -1.25 17.26
CA LEU A 80 2.71 -0.98 18.35
C LEU A 80 3.09 0.27 19.17
N GLU A 81 4.36 0.43 19.53
CA GLU A 81 4.85 1.60 20.27
C GLU A 81 4.64 2.91 19.48
N ILE A 82 4.89 2.88 18.17
CA ILE A 82 4.72 4.06 17.31
C ILE A 82 3.24 4.37 17.17
N TRP A 83 2.39 3.35 17.01
CA TRP A 83 0.94 3.54 17.01
C TRP A 83 0.46 4.17 18.32
N GLN A 84 0.83 3.60 19.47
CA GLN A 84 0.43 4.15 20.78
C GLN A 84 0.90 5.59 20.99
N ALA A 85 2.09 5.94 20.49
CA ALA A 85 2.64 7.29 20.60
C ALA A 85 2.07 8.30 19.57
N THR A 86 1.53 7.84 18.44
CA THR A 86 1.13 8.71 17.31
C THR A 86 -0.34 8.58 16.91
N ARG A 87 -1.10 7.76 17.63
CA ARG A 87 -2.55 7.72 17.51
C ARG A 87 -3.15 9.05 17.95
N ARG A 88 -4.21 9.49 17.27
CA ARG A 88 -4.85 10.80 17.51
C ARG A 88 -5.54 10.85 18.87
N ASP A 89 -6.11 9.73 19.27
CA ASP A 89 -6.88 9.56 20.49
C ASP A 89 -6.87 8.09 20.92
N ASN A 90 -7.59 7.76 22.00
CA ASN A 90 -7.64 6.41 22.54
C ASN A 90 -8.56 5.46 21.75
N GLU A 91 -9.35 5.98 20.81
CA GLU A 91 -10.32 5.23 20.00
C GLU A 91 -9.77 4.88 18.61
N GLU A 92 -8.68 5.53 18.17
CA GLU A 92 -8.02 5.21 16.91
C GLU A 92 -7.33 3.83 16.97
N GLY A 93 -8.05 2.81 16.47
CA GLY A 93 -7.52 1.47 16.30
C GLY A 93 -6.37 1.38 15.31
N LEU A 94 -5.56 0.32 15.42
CA LEU A 94 -4.36 0.09 14.60
C LEU A 94 -4.65 0.16 13.10
N HIS A 95 -5.77 -0.40 12.65
CA HIS A 95 -6.18 -0.35 11.24
C HIS A 95 -6.43 1.08 10.75
N ALA A 96 -7.24 1.86 11.48
CA ALA A 96 -7.53 3.25 11.13
C ALA A 96 -6.25 4.11 11.10
N TRP A 97 -5.38 3.90 12.08
CA TRP A 97 -4.06 4.53 12.13
C TRP A 97 -3.19 4.18 10.91
N LEU A 98 -3.15 2.90 10.52
CA LEU A 98 -2.41 2.47 9.32
C LEU A 98 -2.97 3.09 8.05
N VAL A 99 -4.30 3.08 7.86
CA VAL A 99 -4.94 3.71 6.68
C VAL A 99 -4.50 5.17 6.60
N ARG A 100 -4.61 5.91 7.70
CA ARG A 100 -4.22 7.32 7.75
C ARG A 100 -2.74 7.51 7.38
N LEU A 101 -1.82 6.82 8.05
CA LEU A 101 -0.40 7.02 7.81
C LEU A 101 0.04 6.59 6.40
N ALA A 102 -0.53 5.50 5.89
CA ALA A 102 -0.26 5.03 4.55
C ALA A 102 -0.79 6.00 3.49
N THR A 103 -2.00 6.55 3.67
CA THR A 103 -2.55 7.59 2.81
C THR A 103 -1.73 8.88 2.87
N GLU A 104 -1.26 9.29 4.05
CA GLU A 104 -0.33 10.42 4.20
C GLU A 104 0.99 10.16 3.43
N ALA A 105 1.56 8.96 3.56
CA ALA A 105 2.79 8.58 2.87
C ALA A 105 2.64 8.62 1.34
N LEU A 106 1.52 8.09 0.81
CA LEU A 106 1.19 8.13 -0.62
C LEU A 106 1.07 9.57 -1.12
N LYS A 107 0.42 10.46 -0.35
CA LYS A 107 0.25 11.89 -0.71
C LYS A 107 1.58 12.65 -0.73
N ILE A 108 2.48 12.35 0.19
CA ILE A 108 3.82 12.97 0.24
C ILE A 108 4.67 12.51 -0.95
N GLY A 109 4.51 11.26 -1.38
CA GLY A 109 5.17 10.75 -2.59
C GLY A 109 6.68 10.51 -2.48
N GLN A 110 7.27 10.67 -1.29
CA GLN A 110 8.71 10.43 -1.09
C GLN A 110 9.00 8.93 -1.07
N ARG A 111 9.61 8.46 -2.15
CA ARG A 111 10.06 7.07 -2.32
C ARG A 111 11.56 6.96 -2.10
N ASP A 112 11.99 5.83 -1.57
CA ASP A 112 13.40 5.45 -1.57
C ASP A 112 13.81 4.72 -2.85
N ASP A 113 15.09 4.35 -2.92
CA ASP A 113 15.73 3.60 -4.00
C ASP A 113 15.04 2.26 -4.32
N LYS A 114 14.29 1.72 -3.37
CA LYS A 114 13.55 0.46 -3.50
C LYS A 114 12.06 0.67 -3.76
N GLY A 115 11.62 1.91 -3.99
CA GLY A 115 10.22 2.25 -4.23
C GLY A 115 9.33 2.18 -3.00
N SER A 116 9.92 2.02 -1.80
CA SER A 116 9.19 2.10 -0.54
C SER A 116 8.97 3.55 -0.13
N TYR A 117 7.89 3.82 0.58
CA TYR A 117 7.56 5.17 1.05
C TYR A 117 8.02 5.34 2.48
N LEU A 118 8.76 6.42 2.75
CA LEU A 118 9.19 6.76 4.11
C LEU A 118 8.27 7.82 4.68
N HIS A 119 7.68 7.53 5.84
CA HIS A 119 6.82 8.49 6.52
C HIS A 119 6.84 8.25 8.03
N LYS A 120 7.09 9.29 8.82
CA LYS A 120 7.09 9.26 10.31
C LYS A 120 7.89 8.09 10.92
N GLY A 121 9.08 7.83 10.38
CA GLY A 121 9.95 6.76 10.88
C GLY A 121 9.47 5.35 10.53
N LEU A 122 8.48 5.23 9.64
CA LEU A 122 7.99 3.98 9.08
C LEU A 122 8.31 3.90 7.59
N ARG A 123 8.45 2.67 7.12
CA ARG A 123 8.61 2.30 5.71
C ARG A 123 7.37 1.53 5.28
N PHE A 124 6.70 2.03 4.24
CA PHE A 124 5.51 1.43 3.65
C PHE A 124 5.83 0.87 2.28
N VAL A 125 5.35 -0.34 2.00
CA VAL A 125 5.49 -1.00 0.70
C VAL A 125 4.11 -1.22 0.13
N PHE A 126 3.87 -0.63 -1.04
CA PHE A 126 2.59 -0.71 -1.75
C PHE A 126 2.73 -1.53 -3.02
N GLU A 127 1.70 -2.31 -3.32
CA GLU A 127 1.41 -2.77 -4.68
C GLU A 127 0.50 -1.72 -5.34
N GLN A 128 0.88 -1.22 -6.53
CA GLN A 128 0.21 -0.11 -7.21
C GLN A 128 -0.27 -0.47 -8.62
N ASP A 129 -0.22 -1.74 -9.01
CA ASP A 129 -0.61 -2.20 -10.35
C ASP A 129 -2.15 -2.27 -10.53
N GLY A 130 -2.90 -2.07 -9.44
CA GLY A 130 -4.36 -2.06 -9.43
C GLY A 130 -4.99 -0.67 -9.56
N ILE A 131 -6.32 -0.64 -9.48
CA ILE A 131 -7.13 0.60 -9.46
C ILE A 131 -6.84 1.44 -8.21
N TRP A 132 -6.64 0.80 -7.07
CA TRP A 132 -6.21 1.41 -5.82
C TRP A 132 -4.97 0.70 -5.26
N PRO A 133 -4.11 1.45 -4.55
CA PRO A 133 -2.93 0.87 -3.90
C PRO A 133 -3.33 -0.14 -2.83
N VAL A 134 -2.47 -1.14 -2.63
CA VAL A 134 -2.58 -2.12 -1.54
C VAL A 134 -1.34 -2.06 -0.68
N LEU A 135 -1.48 -1.75 0.61
CA LEU A 135 -0.38 -1.83 1.56
C LEU A 135 -0.03 -3.29 1.83
N LYS A 136 1.13 -3.73 1.35
CA LYS A 136 1.61 -5.12 1.46
C LYS A 136 2.40 -5.34 2.73
N THR A 137 3.19 -4.35 3.17
CA THR A 137 3.93 -4.44 4.43
C THR A 137 4.29 -3.06 4.98
N VAL A 138 4.53 -3.02 6.29
CA VAL A 138 5.02 -1.85 7.02
C VAL A 138 6.12 -2.26 7.99
N MET A 139 7.14 -1.41 8.11
CA MET A 139 8.30 -1.66 8.96
C MET A 139 8.79 -0.38 9.62
N LYS A 140 9.44 -0.49 10.79
CA LYS A 140 10.24 0.61 11.36
C LYS A 140 11.38 0.94 10.39
N ALA A 141 11.54 2.22 10.05
CA ALA A 141 12.68 2.68 9.29
C ALA A 141 13.94 2.55 10.18
N LYS A 142 15.03 2.02 9.61
CA LYS A 142 16.32 2.05 10.32
C LYS A 142 16.73 3.51 10.51
N LYS A 143 17.09 3.90 11.73
CA LYS A 143 17.80 5.16 11.95
C LYS A 143 19.06 5.09 11.11
N LYS A 144 19.29 6.06 10.21
CA LYS A 144 20.63 6.24 9.65
C LYS A 144 21.52 6.57 10.85
N THR A 145 22.43 5.67 11.19
CA THR A 145 23.60 6.04 11.99
C THR A 145 24.26 7.20 11.25
N PRO A 146 24.58 8.33 11.90
CA PRO A 146 25.39 9.35 11.24
C PRO A 146 26.74 8.71 10.93
N GLU A 147 26.92 8.27 9.68
CA GLU A 147 28.24 7.93 9.16
C GLU A 147 29.06 9.21 9.17
N ALA A 148 30.19 9.14 9.86
CA ALA A 148 31.13 10.22 10.06
C ALA A 148 31.49 10.86 8.71
N SER A 149 30.95 12.04 8.44
CA SER A 149 31.61 13.03 7.59
C SER A 149 32.82 13.58 8.34
N ASN A 150 33.80 12.72 8.62
CA ASN A 150 35.12 13.15 9.03
C ASN A 150 35.85 13.63 7.78
N LEU A 151 35.71 14.93 7.56
CA LEU A 151 36.80 15.85 7.23
C LEU A 151 38.12 15.13 6.92
N ASN A 152 38.41 14.97 5.63
CA ASN A 152 39.76 14.77 5.16
C ASN A 152 40.50 16.12 5.24
N ILE A 153 40.84 16.58 6.46
CA ILE A 153 41.87 17.59 6.64
C ILE A 153 43.19 16.85 6.55
N LYS A 154 43.80 16.92 5.37
CA LYS A 154 45.19 16.53 5.17
C LYS A 154 46.05 17.45 6.04
N PRO A 155 46.92 16.94 6.94
CA PRO A 155 47.91 17.78 7.57
C PRO A 155 48.90 18.22 6.48
N MET A 156 48.92 19.51 6.19
CA MET A 156 49.98 20.11 5.38
C MET A 156 51.20 20.18 6.29
N ALA A 157 52.16 19.30 6.05
CA ALA A 157 53.44 19.33 6.75
C ALA A 157 54.15 20.64 6.42
N ASP A 158 54.56 21.35 7.48
CA ASP A 158 55.58 22.38 7.42
C ASP A 158 56.88 21.74 6.94
N ASP A 159 57.35 22.10 5.74
CA ASP A 159 58.75 21.88 5.36
C ASP A 159 59.42 23.24 5.24
N VAL A 160 60.01 23.64 6.36
CA VAL A 160 61.00 24.71 6.48
C VAL A 160 62.34 24.08 6.14
N SER A 161 62.86 24.31 4.94
CA SER A 161 64.32 24.33 4.74
C SER A 161 64.70 25.05 3.45
N GLY A 162 65.37 26.19 3.58
CA GLY A 162 65.99 26.86 2.45
C GLY A 162 66.42 28.29 2.72
N SER A 163 67.56 28.46 3.41
CA SER A 163 68.56 29.55 3.25
C SER A 163 69.59 29.50 4.38
N PRO A 164 70.81 30.07 4.24
CA PRO A 164 71.75 30.14 3.12
C PRO A 164 73.17 29.70 3.61
N PRO A 165 74.29 29.86 2.85
CA PRO A 165 74.92 31.17 2.58
C PRO A 165 75.09 31.50 1.08
#